data_AF-A0A4U3ALF1-F1
#
_entry.id   AF-A0A4U3ALF1-F1
#
_cell.length_a   1.000
_cell.length_b   1.000
_cell.length_c   1.000
_cell.angle_alpha   90.00
_cell.angle_beta   90.00
_cell.angle_gamma   90.00
#
_symmetry.space_group_name_H-M   'P 1'
#
loop_
_entity.id
_entity.type
_entity.pdbx_description
1 polymer ?
#
loop_
_entity_poly.entity_id
_entity_poly.type
_entity_poly.pdbx_seq_one_letter_code
_entity_poly.pdbx_strand_id
1 'polypeptide(L)'
;MAIQTSNLGYPRIGLQREWKKTLEAFWSNKIDEEQFLTTMKEIRLQHVKVQQEKGIELIPIGDFTYYDHVLDTAYMLGFIPSRFSEFTSYLDVYFAMARGSKDHVASEMTKWFNTNYHYIVPEYEEGLQISLKDKR
;
A
#
# COMPACT_ATOMS: atom_id res chain seq x y z
N MET A 1 -18.85 17.09 -27.96
CA MET A 1 -18.22 16.65 -26.70
C MET A 1 -17.12 15.68 -27.07
N ALA A 2 -15.87 15.89 -26.66
CA ALA A 2 -14.79 14.93 -26.92
C ALA A 2 -14.93 13.73 -25.95
N ILE A 3 -14.69 12.51 -26.44
CA ILE A 3 -14.68 11.31 -25.60
C ILE A 3 -13.35 11.28 -24.84
N GLN A 4 -13.41 11.14 -23.51
CA GLN A 4 -12.22 11.09 -22.65
C GLN A 4 -11.77 9.64 -22.39
N THR A 5 -10.46 9.46 -22.23
CA THR A 5 -9.86 8.16 -21.89
C THR A 5 -9.45 8.06 -20.41
N SER A 6 -9.64 6.89 -19.80
CA SER A 6 -9.29 6.63 -18.40
C SER A 6 -9.02 5.14 -18.14
N ASN A 7 -8.50 4.83 -16.95
CA ASN A 7 -8.42 3.49 -16.39
C ASN A 7 -8.63 3.54 -14.85
N LEU A 8 -8.82 2.38 -14.22
CA LEU A 8 -9.18 2.28 -12.79
C LEU A 8 -7.97 2.12 -11.84
N GLY A 9 -6.79 1.84 -12.38
CA GLY A 9 -5.58 1.55 -11.61
C GLY A 9 -4.47 0.99 -12.48
N TYR A 10 -3.24 1.03 -11.98
CA TYR A 10 -2.04 0.62 -12.71
C TYR A 10 -1.22 -0.41 -11.92
N PRO A 11 -0.67 -1.47 -12.56
CA PRO A 11 0.15 -2.45 -11.88
C PRO A 11 1.38 -1.82 -11.19
N ARG A 12 1.41 -1.89 -9.86
CA ARG A 12 2.49 -1.29 -9.04
C ARG A 12 3.84 -2.03 -9.14
N ILE A 13 3.86 -3.27 -9.63
CA ILE A 13 5.04 -4.13 -9.54
C ILE A 13 6.25 -3.63 -10.36
N GLY A 14 6.00 -2.90 -11.45
CA GLY A 14 7.02 -2.42 -12.39
C GLY A 14 7.47 -3.49 -13.40
N LEU A 15 8.06 -3.04 -14.52
CA LEU A 15 8.44 -3.91 -15.65
C LEU A 15 9.47 -4.98 -15.27
N GLN A 16 10.38 -4.66 -14.34
CA GLN A 16 11.42 -5.56 -13.86
C GLN A 16 11.24 -5.92 -12.37
N ARG A 17 10.00 -5.81 -11.87
CA ARG A 17 9.64 -6.05 -10.47
C ARG A 17 10.39 -5.15 -9.48
N GLU A 18 10.66 -3.92 -9.89
CA GLU A 18 11.39 -2.91 -9.12
C GLU A 18 10.74 -2.69 -7.75
N TRP A 19 9.41 -2.59 -7.71
CA TRP A 19 8.65 -2.46 -6.47
C TRP A 19 8.90 -3.62 -5.50
N LYS A 20 8.90 -4.87 -6.01
CA LYS A 20 9.16 -6.06 -5.18
C LYS A 20 10.59 -6.06 -4.66
N LYS A 21 11.56 -5.74 -5.51
CA LYS A 21 12.98 -5.66 -5.13
C LYS A 21 13.21 -4.61 -4.06
N THR A 22 12.60 -3.43 -4.18
CA THR A 22 12.68 -2.36 -3.19
C THR A 22 12.05 -2.78 -1.86
N LEU A 23 10.88 -3.42 -1.89
CA LEU A 23 10.21 -3.92 -0.69
C LEU A 23 11.03 -4.99 0.05
N GLU A 24 11.59 -5.95 -0.69
CA GLU A 24 12.44 -7.00 -0.11
C GLU A 24 13.77 -6.46 0.40
N ALA A 25 14.35 -5.44 -0.26
CA ALA A 25 15.55 -4.76 0.22
C ALA A 25 15.28 -4.04 1.55
N PHE A 26 14.13 -3.38 1.68
CA PHE A 26 13.72 -2.72 2.92
C PHE A 26 13.52 -3.72 4.07
N TRP A 27 12.74 -4.79 3.85
CA TRP A 27 12.52 -5.81 4.88
C TRP A 27 13.78 -6.59 5.29
N SER A 28 14.81 -6.62 4.43
CA SER A 28 16.10 -7.23 4.74
C SER A 28 17.12 -6.22 5.30
N ASN A 29 16.68 -5.01 5.67
CA ASN A 29 17.50 -3.92 6.20
C ASN A 29 18.68 -3.52 5.29
N LYS A 30 18.54 -3.72 3.97
CA LYS A 30 19.56 -3.32 2.97
C LYS A 30 19.44 -1.86 2.55
N ILE A 31 18.25 -1.28 2.71
CA ILE A 31 17.96 0.13 2.52
C ILE A 31 17.19 0.63 3.74
N ASP A 32 17.37 1.91 4.06
CA ASP A 32 16.62 2.55 5.13
C ASP A 32 15.23 3.04 4.67
N GLU A 33 14.46 3.60 5.60
CA GLU A 33 13.11 4.13 5.36
C GLU A 33 13.11 5.27 4.33
N GLU A 34 14.08 6.19 4.40
CA GLU A 34 14.17 7.32 3.48
C GLU A 34 14.38 6.85 2.04
N GLN A 35 15.32 5.92 1.84
CA GLN A 35 15.60 5.28 0.57
C GLN A 35 14.38 4.52 0.05
N PHE A 36 13.72 3.74 0.91
CA PHE A 36 12.51 3.00 0.55
C PHE A 36 11.40 3.94 0.05
N LEU A 37 11.07 4.98 0.82
CA LEU A 37 10.01 5.93 0.48
C LEU A 37 10.34 6.72 -0.81
N THR A 38 11.62 7.11 -0.98
CA THR A 38 12.09 7.81 -2.17
C THR A 38 11.97 6.94 -3.41
N THR A 39 12.49 5.71 -3.38
CA THR A 39 12.40 4.78 -4.53
C THR A 39 10.94 4.42 -4.83
N MET A 40 10.10 4.18 -3.83
CA MET A 40 8.67 3.91 -4.06
C MET A 40 7.95 5.11 -4.70
N LYS A 41 8.28 6.34 -4.30
CA LYS A 41 7.77 7.56 -4.92
C LYS A 41 8.21 7.68 -6.38
N GLU A 42 9.47 7.40 -6.68
CA GLU A 42 9.99 7.42 -8.05
C GLU A 42 9.24 6.41 -8.95
N ILE A 43 9.06 5.17 -8.48
CA ILE A 43 8.29 4.15 -9.22
C ILE A 43 6.87 4.65 -9.51
N ARG A 44 6.18 5.21 -8.51
CA ARG A 44 4.83 5.78 -8.69
C ARG A 44 4.81 6.90 -9.73
N LEU A 45 5.77 7.83 -9.67
CA LEU A 45 5.87 8.93 -10.64
C LEU A 45 6.15 8.44 -12.05
N GLN A 46 6.97 7.40 -12.22
CA GLN A 46 7.20 6.77 -13.53
C GLN A 46 5.92 6.15 -14.08
N HIS A 47 5.10 5.49 -13.26
CA HIS A 47 3.82 4.93 -13.71
C HIS A 47 2.83 6.01 -14.17
N VAL A 48 2.77 7.14 -13.47
CA VAL A 48 1.95 8.29 -13.90
C VAL A 48 2.47 8.85 -15.22
N LYS A 49 3.80 9.04 -15.33
CA LYS A 49 4.45 9.55 -16.54
C LYS A 49 4.18 8.67 -17.76
N VAL A 50 4.30 7.35 -17.62
CA VAL A 50 4.00 6.40 -18.71
C VAL A 50 2.55 6.54 -19.19
N GLN A 51 1.58 6.65 -18.27
CA GLN A 51 0.17 6.82 -18.64
C GLN A 51 -0.08 8.16 -19.35
N GLN A 52 0.55 9.22 -18.87
CA GLN A 52 0.50 10.55 -19.51
C GLN A 52 1.10 10.52 -20.92
N GLU A 53 2.27 9.90 -21.10
CA GLU A 53 2.92 9.74 -22.41
C GLU A 53 2.12 8.87 -23.39
N LYS A 54 1.26 7.98 -22.87
CA LYS A 54 0.32 7.19 -23.67
C LYS A 54 -1.00 7.90 -23.96
N GLY A 55 -1.17 9.14 -23.50
CA GLY A 55 -2.35 9.96 -23.79
C GLY A 55 -3.59 9.63 -22.97
N ILE A 56 -3.44 8.95 -21.82
CA ILE A 56 -4.56 8.78 -20.88
C ILE A 56 -4.89 10.14 -20.27
N GLU A 57 -6.14 10.59 -20.45
CA GLU A 57 -6.58 11.91 -19.98
C GLU A 57 -6.89 11.94 -18.48
N LEU A 58 -7.51 10.87 -17.96
CA LEU A 58 -7.86 10.72 -16.55
C LEU A 58 -7.07 9.56 -15.94
N ILE A 59 -5.93 9.89 -15.33
CA ILE A 59 -5.00 8.93 -14.72
C ILE A 59 -5.41 8.68 -13.26
N PRO A 60 -5.56 7.42 -12.81
CA PRO A 60 -5.86 7.12 -11.42
C PRO A 60 -4.70 7.50 -10.50
N ILE A 61 -5.04 8.03 -9.33
CA ILE A 61 -4.12 8.32 -8.24
C ILE A 61 -4.73 7.77 -6.96
N GLY A 62 -3.95 7.00 -6.20
CA GLY A 62 -4.39 6.33 -4.97
C GLY A 62 -4.41 4.80 -5.04
N ASP A 63 -4.18 4.22 -6.21
CA ASP A 63 -4.06 2.78 -6.46
C ASP A 63 -2.68 2.20 -6.06
N PHE A 64 -1.65 3.05 -6.02
CA PHE A 64 -0.30 2.64 -5.63
C PHE A 64 -0.21 2.42 -4.11
N THR A 65 0.26 1.23 -3.72
CA THR A 65 0.36 0.80 -2.32
C THR A 65 1.73 0.17 -2.04
N TYR A 66 2.13 0.14 -0.76
CA TYR A 66 3.33 -0.57 -0.29
C TYR A 66 3.07 -2.04 0.03
N TYR A 67 1.80 -2.45 0.15
CA TYR A 67 1.43 -3.85 0.29
C TYR A 67 0.06 -4.13 -0.29
N ASP A 68 -0.98 -3.49 0.24
CA ASP A 68 -2.37 -3.68 -0.14
C ASP A 68 -3.22 -2.39 0.05
N HIS A 69 -4.13 -2.14 -0.88
CA HIS A 69 -4.94 -0.91 -0.92
C HIS A 69 -6.08 -0.91 0.10
N VAL A 70 -6.58 -2.09 0.49
CA VAL A 70 -7.55 -2.20 1.59
C VAL A 70 -6.84 -1.96 2.92
N LEU A 71 -5.63 -2.51 3.09
CA LEU A 71 -4.77 -2.18 4.23
C LEU A 71 -4.46 -0.68 4.33
N ASP A 72 -4.16 -0.02 3.20
CA ASP A 72 -3.93 1.43 3.19
C ASP A 72 -5.13 2.19 3.77
N THR A 73 -6.34 1.80 3.35
CA THR A 73 -7.58 2.42 3.81
C THR A 73 -7.85 2.13 5.28
N ALA A 74 -7.63 0.88 5.72
CA ALA A 74 -7.76 0.47 7.11
C ALA A 74 -6.83 1.31 8.01
N TYR A 75 -5.55 1.38 7.66
CA TYR A 75 -4.59 2.20 8.39
C TYR A 75 -4.98 3.68 8.38
N MET A 76 -5.33 4.24 7.21
CA MET A 76 -5.71 5.64 7.05
C MET A 76 -6.83 6.05 8.00
N LEU A 77 -7.82 5.18 8.19
CA LEU A 77 -8.99 5.39 9.06
C LEU A 77 -8.77 4.96 10.51
N GLY A 78 -7.59 4.43 10.84
CA GLY A 78 -7.20 4.04 12.19
C GLY A 78 -7.63 2.64 12.62
N PHE A 79 -8.03 1.77 11.69
CA PHE A 79 -8.31 0.34 11.92
C PHE A 79 -7.01 -0.42 12.17
N ILE A 80 -6.36 -0.11 13.29
CA ILE A 80 -5.12 -0.71 13.75
C ILE A 80 -5.45 -1.57 14.97
N PRO A 81 -5.37 -2.91 14.86
CA PRO A 81 -5.59 -3.79 16.00
C PRO A 81 -4.68 -3.45 17.17
N SER A 82 -5.23 -3.52 18.39
CA SER A 82 -4.54 -3.24 19.65
C SER A 82 -3.22 -4.03 19.80
N ARG A 83 -3.14 -5.23 19.25
CA ARG A 83 -1.90 -6.03 19.24
C ARG A 83 -0.73 -5.37 18.50
N PHE A 84 -0.97 -4.36 17.68
CA PHE A 84 0.09 -3.61 17.01
C PHE A 84 0.40 -2.26 17.69
N SER A 85 -0.13 -2.01 18.90
CA SER A 85 0.01 -0.71 19.58
C SER A 85 1.45 -0.39 20.02
N GLU A 86 2.34 -1.38 20.08
CA GLU A 86 3.76 -1.15 20.42
C GLU A 86 4.55 -0.50 19.29
N PHE A 87 4.08 -0.64 18.04
CA PHE A 87 4.73 -0.05 16.87
C PHE A 87 4.38 1.43 16.78
N THR A 88 5.39 2.27 16.59
CA THR A 88 5.25 3.73 16.59
C THR A 88 5.43 4.34 15.21
N SER A 89 6.28 3.74 14.36
CA SER A 89 6.44 4.14 12.97
C SER A 89 5.26 3.65 12.12
N TYR A 90 4.85 4.48 11.17
CA TYR A 90 3.86 4.11 10.16
C TYR A 90 4.24 2.80 9.46
N LEU A 91 5.47 2.68 8.94
CA LEU A 91 5.87 1.50 8.17
C LEU A 91 5.94 0.25 9.04
N ASP A 92 6.34 0.39 10.30
CA ASP A 92 6.37 -0.73 11.24
C ASP A 92 4.97 -1.27 11.52
N VAL A 93 4.02 -0.39 11.88
CA VAL A 93 2.62 -0.78 12.10
C VAL A 93 2.05 -1.40 10.82
N TYR A 94 2.23 -0.72 9.69
CA TYR A 94 1.68 -1.13 8.40
C TYR A 94 2.18 -2.51 7.98
N PHE A 95 3.50 -2.77 8.06
CA PHE A 95 4.04 -4.07 7.72
C PHE A 95 3.78 -5.14 8.79
N ALA A 96 3.70 -4.78 10.08
CA ALA A 96 3.29 -5.73 11.11
C ALA A 96 1.86 -6.23 10.87
N MET A 97 0.93 -5.36 10.48
CA MET A 97 -0.41 -5.76 10.05
C MET A 97 -0.37 -6.68 8.83
N ALA A 98 0.42 -6.32 7.80
CA ALA A 98 0.45 -7.06 6.54
C ALA A 98 1.09 -8.47 6.63
N ARG A 99 2.13 -8.64 7.46
CA ARG A 99 2.96 -9.85 7.46
C ARG A 99 3.39 -10.34 8.83
N GLY A 100 2.89 -9.74 9.89
CA GLY A 100 3.23 -10.06 11.27
C GLY A 100 4.61 -9.56 11.67
N SER A 101 4.93 -9.78 12.93
CA SER A 101 6.26 -9.58 13.50
C SER A 101 6.70 -10.85 14.22
N LYS A 102 7.77 -10.75 15.02
CA LYS A 102 8.22 -11.88 15.85
C LYS A 102 7.17 -12.31 16.87
N ASP A 103 6.46 -11.35 17.44
CA ASP A 103 5.57 -11.56 18.60
C ASP A 103 4.08 -11.33 18.25
N HIS A 104 3.79 -10.83 17.04
CA HIS A 104 2.45 -10.45 16.62
C HIS A 104 2.04 -11.15 15.31
N VAL A 105 0.88 -11.81 15.33
CA VAL A 105 0.32 -12.49 14.14
C VAL A 105 -0.22 -11.44 13.16
N ALA A 106 0.07 -11.65 11.87
CA ALA A 106 -0.43 -10.83 10.77
C ALA A 106 -1.98 -10.79 10.75
N SER A 107 -2.54 -9.73 10.17
CA SER A 107 -3.95 -9.69 9.83
C SER A 107 -4.29 -10.74 8.76
N GLU A 108 -5.53 -11.21 8.75
CA GLU A 108 -5.99 -12.20 7.78
C GLU A 108 -5.87 -11.64 6.35
N MET A 109 -5.47 -12.52 5.42
CA MET A 109 -5.47 -12.23 4.00
C MET A 109 -6.51 -13.09 3.30
N THR A 110 -7.37 -12.47 2.48
CA THR A 110 -8.42 -13.20 1.74
C THR A 110 -8.53 -12.72 0.29
N LYS A 111 -9.25 -13.49 -0.54
CA LYS A 111 -9.37 -13.21 -1.98
C LYS A 111 -10.16 -11.93 -2.23
N TRP A 112 -9.68 -11.10 -3.14
CA TRP A 112 -10.43 -9.96 -3.66
C TRP A 112 -11.43 -10.44 -4.70
N PHE A 113 -12.69 -10.56 -4.27
CA PHE A 113 -13.78 -11.13 -5.05
C PHE A 113 -13.37 -12.48 -5.67
N ASN A 114 -13.61 -12.66 -6.97
CA ASN A 114 -13.24 -13.85 -7.73
C ASN A 114 -11.88 -13.72 -8.45
N THR A 115 -11.06 -12.73 -8.10
CA THR A 115 -9.72 -12.54 -8.68
C THR A 115 -8.66 -13.40 -7.97
N ASN A 116 -7.41 -13.38 -8.44
CA ASN A 116 -6.26 -13.96 -7.72
C ASN A 116 -5.50 -12.96 -6.85
N TYR A 117 -5.95 -11.70 -6.81
CA TYR A 117 -5.44 -10.72 -5.87
C TYR A 117 -5.99 -11.05 -4.48
N HIS A 118 -5.18 -10.82 -3.46
CA HIS A 118 -5.59 -10.98 -2.07
C HIS A 118 -5.39 -9.65 -1.34
N TYR A 119 -6.32 -9.34 -0.45
CA TYR A 119 -6.30 -8.12 0.35
C TYR A 119 -6.20 -8.47 1.84
N ILE A 120 -5.76 -7.50 2.65
CA ILE A 120 -5.68 -7.66 4.10
C ILE A 120 -7.03 -7.25 4.70
N VAL A 121 -7.65 -8.18 5.43
CA VAL A 121 -8.97 -7.99 6.04
C VAL A 121 -8.89 -6.90 7.12
N PRO A 122 -9.64 -5.79 7.01
CA PRO A 122 -9.74 -4.81 8.08
C PRO A 122 -10.33 -5.43 9.34
N GLU A 123 -9.72 -5.14 10.47
CA GLU A 123 -10.17 -5.63 11.78
C GLU A 123 -10.78 -4.48 12.56
N TYR A 124 -12.03 -4.67 12.98
CA TYR A 124 -12.73 -3.75 13.87
C TYR A 124 -12.62 -4.26 15.31
N GLU A 125 -12.19 -3.39 16.20
CA GLU A 125 -12.21 -3.62 17.65
C GLU A 125 -13.26 -2.71 18.29
N GLU A 126 -13.94 -3.22 19.32
CA GLU A 126 -14.93 -2.43 20.06
C GLU A 126 -14.27 -1.16 20.63
N GLY A 127 -14.94 -0.02 20.44
CA GLY A 127 -14.43 1.27 20.88
C GLY A 127 -13.48 1.98 19.90
N LEU A 128 -13.21 1.40 18.71
CA LEU A 128 -12.43 2.05 17.66
C LEU A 128 -12.97 3.46 17.35
N GLN A 129 -12.08 4.45 17.47
CA GLN A 129 -12.35 5.83 17.07
C GLN A 129 -11.79 6.09 15.68
N ILE A 130 -12.69 6.16 14.69
CA ILE A 130 -12.32 6.46 13.31
C ILE A 130 -11.74 7.88 13.25
N SER A 131 -10.51 7.98 12.78
CA SER A 131 -9.79 9.24 12.63
C SER A 131 -8.74 9.09 11.54
N LEU A 132 -8.42 10.19 10.86
CA LEU A 132 -7.34 10.20 9.88
C LEU A 132 -5.99 10.07 10.61
N LYS A 133 -5.39 8.88 10.52
CA LYS A 133 -4.05 8.58 11.05
C LYS A 133 -2.95 8.93 10.07
N ASP A 134 -3.26 8.87 8.78
CA ASP A 134 -2.32 9.15 7.71
C ASP A 134 -2.32 10.64 7.34
N LYS A 135 -1.12 11.20 7.17
CA LYS A 135 -0.89 12.59 6.76
C LYS A 135 -0.08 12.69 5.46
N ARG A 136 0.14 11.57 4.77
CA ARG A 136 0.90 11.51 3.51
C ARG A 136 0.14 12.11 2.33
#